data_AF-M2UCN2-F1
#
_entry.id   AF-M2UCN2-F1
#
_cell.length_a   1.000
_cell.length_b   1.000
_cell.length_c   1.000
_cell.angle_alpha   90.00
_cell.angle_beta   90.00
_cell.angle_gamma   90.00
#
_symmetry.space_group_name_H-M   'P 1'
#
loop_
_entity.id
_entity.type
_entity.pdbx_description
1 polymer ?
#
loop_
_entity_poly.entity_id
_entity_poly.type
_entity_poly.pdbx_seq_one_letter_code
_entity_poly.pdbx_strand_id
1 'polypeptide(L)'
;MHIHVLYAISLVFYGAGIIDAASFEWDCTNSLGTCNNACYAVNHGLASGTLTYDANKANRGPRRTASGCNRTPCTNTNYNQWGNSCDEYPFASTHEGGAGAILRCVVDTDNDSEGGQLGNFYKKINDGDQFDIFVVNYGGATFCDTPTANNDGSEFRLVNGAFQNAKLRRNMGFMDAVPRISGKKFREFEDENGGRLLLLNQDATIDFVNTQVFSNGTMKTITKEIS
;
A
#
# COMPACT_ATOMS: atom_id res chain seq x y z
N MET A 1 50.65 43.70 -26.56
CA MET A 1 49.50 43.72 -25.62
C MET A 1 48.66 42.48 -25.92
N HIS A 2 48.92 41.38 -25.23
CA HIS A 2 48.23 40.09 -25.45
C HIS A 2 47.21 39.89 -24.34
N ILE A 3 45.94 39.78 -24.73
CA ILE A 3 44.81 39.56 -23.84
C ILE A 3 44.65 38.04 -23.70
N HIS A 4 44.95 37.51 -22.52
CA HIS A 4 44.62 36.13 -22.17
C HIS A 4 43.15 36.08 -21.73
N VAL A 5 42.30 35.47 -22.55
CA VAL A 5 40.92 35.14 -22.20
C VAL A 5 40.94 33.80 -21.46
N LEU A 6 40.71 33.84 -20.15
CA LEU A 6 40.48 32.65 -19.33
C LEU A 6 39.02 32.21 -19.50
N TYR A 7 38.81 31.06 -20.13
CA TYR A 7 37.52 30.37 -20.14
C TYR A 7 37.32 29.67 -18.79
N ALA A 8 36.38 30.17 -17.99
CA ALA A 8 35.89 29.47 -16.81
C ALA A 8 34.94 28.35 -17.26
N ILE A 9 35.38 27.10 -17.13
CA ILE A 9 34.52 25.92 -17.30
C ILE A 9 33.75 25.75 -15.97
N SER A 10 32.49 26.17 -15.96
CA SER A 10 31.57 25.87 -14.86
C SER A 10 31.15 24.40 -14.97
N LEU A 11 31.75 23.55 -14.13
CA LEU A 11 31.27 22.19 -13.88
C LEU A 11 29.94 22.26 -13.14
N VAL A 12 28.84 22.09 -13.88
CA VAL A 12 27.51 21.87 -13.30
C VAL A 12 27.48 20.43 -12.80
N PHE A 13 27.64 20.24 -11.49
CA PHE A 13 27.33 18.97 -10.85
C PHE A 13 25.81 18.77 -10.88
N TYR A 14 25.33 17.96 -11.82
CA TYR A 14 24.01 17.33 -11.68
C TYR A 14 24.10 16.30 -10.55
N GLY A 15 23.80 16.72 -9.33
CA GLY A 15 23.48 15.78 -8.27
C GLY A 15 22.21 15.05 -8.65
N ALA A 16 22.34 13.79 -9.10
CA ALA A 16 21.22 12.87 -9.08
C ALA A 16 20.86 12.66 -7.60
N GLY A 17 19.93 13.46 -7.10
CA GLY A 17 19.31 13.21 -5.81
C GLY A 17 18.69 11.82 -5.88
N ILE A 18 19.21 10.89 -5.09
CA ILE A 18 18.54 9.63 -4.83
C ILE A 18 17.30 10.06 -4.03
N ILE A 19 16.12 10.07 -4.68
CA ILE A 19 14.87 10.25 -3.94
C ILE A 19 14.72 8.96 -3.14
N ASP A 20 15.04 9.04 -1.85
CA ASP A 20 14.73 7.97 -0.91
C ASP A 20 13.20 7.91 -0.83
N ALA A 21 12.61 6.78 -1.21
CA ALA A 21 11.16 6.63 -1.17
C ALA A 21 10.70 6.76 0.28
N ALA A 22 9.64 7.54 0.53
CA ALA A 22 9.12 7.66 1.88
C ALA A 22 8.64 6.29 2.37
N SER A 23 8.73 6.01 3.67
CA SER A 23 8.30 4.72 4.22
C SER A 23 7.23 4.94 5.29
N PHE A 24 6.11 4.23 5.14
CA PHE A 24 4.97 4.29 6.06
C PHE A 24 4.87 2.98 6.85
N GLU A 25 4.90 3.05 8.18
CA GLU A 25 4.58 1.93 9.07
C GLU A 25 3.09 2.00 9.44
N TRP A 26 2.37 0.96 9.04
CA TRP A 26 0.96 0.75 9.32
C TRP A 26 0.81 -0.26 10.47
N ASP A 27 0.33 0.23 11.61
CA ASP A 27 0.00 -0.58 12.79
C ASP A 27 -1.38 -1.23 12.66
N CYS A 28 -1.38 -2.55 12.44
CA CYS A 28 -2.58 -3.35 12.22
C CYS A 28 -3.38 -3.65 13.49
N THR A 29 -2.92 -3.24 14.68
CA THR A 29 -3.58 -3.57 15.97
C THR A 29 -5.07 -3.21 15.98
N ASN A 30 -5.41 -2.05 15.44
CA ASN A 30 -6.80 -1.58 15.33
C ASN A 30 -7.22 -1.36 13.87
N SER A 31 -6.56 -2.04 12.93
CA SER A 31 -6.80 -1.91 11.48
C SER A 31 -6.53 -3.25 10.77
N LEU A 32 -6.88 -4.35 11.44
CA LEU A 32 -6.49 -5.68 11.01
C LEU A 32 -7.14 -6.06 9.67
N GLY A 33 -8.43 -5.73 9.48
CA GLY A 33 -9.15 -6.01 8.26
C GLY A 33 -8.59 -5.26 7.05
N THR A 34 -8.20 -4.01 7.23
CA THR A 34 -7.66 -3.15 6.17
C THR A 34 -6.22 -3.54 5.82
N CYS A 35 -5.37 -3.85 6.81
CA CYS A 35 -4.08 -4.50 6.58
C CYS A 35 -4.22 -5.81 5.80
N ASN A 36 -5.19 -6.65 6.18
CA ASN A 36 -5.42 -7.93 5.53
C ASN A 36 -5.81 -7.77 4.05
N ASN A 37 -6.64 -6.77 3.73
CA ASN A 37 -7.00 -6.44 2.34
C ASN A 37 -5.77 -6.00 1.52
N ALA A 38 -4.94 -5.12 2.07
CA ALA A 38 -3.72 -4.67 1.42
C ALA A 38 -2.75 -5.84 1.15
N CYS A 39 -2.51 -6.68 2.15
CA CYS A 39 -1.70 -7.89 2.01
C CYS A 39 -2.26 -8.83 0.92
N TYR A 40 -3.58 -9.05 0.89
CA TYR A 40 -4.21 -9.84 -0.17
C TYR A 40 -3.95 -9.23 -1.55
N ALA A 41 -4.24 -7.93 -1.72
CA ALA A 41 -4.12 -7.25 -3.00
C ALA A 41 -2.69 -7.32 -3.55
N VAL A 42 -1.69 -7.14 -2.69
CA VAL A 42 -0.29 -7.15 -3.11
C VAL A 42 0.24 -8.57 -3.35
N ASN A 43 -0.01 -9.52 -2.44
CA ASN A 43 0.44 -10.91 -2.59
C ASN A 43 -0.10 -11.60 -3.85
N HIS A 44 -1.31 -11.23 -4.23
CA HIS A 44 -1.97 -11.75 -5.42
C HIS A 44 -1.67 -10.96 -6.69
N GLY A 45 -0.75 -9.98 -6.62
CA GLY A 45 -0.34 -9.16 -7.75
C GLY A 45 -1.48 -8.34 -8.36
N LEU A 46 -2.48 -7.99 -7.55
CA LEU A 46 -3.63 -7.20 -7.94
C LEU A 46 -3.38 -5.70 -7.75
N ALA A 47 -2.45 -5.33 -6.88
CA ALA A 47 -2.02 -3.97 -6.60
C ALA A 47 -0.50 -3.90 -6.35
N SER A 48 0.05 -2.69 -6.44
CA SER A 48 1.44 -2.38 -6.07
C SER A 48 1.57 -2.24 -4.55
N GLY A 49 2.72 -2.64 -3.99
CA GLY A 49 3.07 -2.38 -2.59
C GLY A 49 3.70 -0.99 -2.36
N THR A 50 4.08 -0.30 -3.44
CA THR A 50 4.51 1.11 -3.45
C THR A 50 3.40 1.95 -4.04
N LEU A 51 3.02 3.03 -3.36
CA LEU A 51 1.95 3.92 -3.78
C LEU A 51 2.47 5.35 -3.96
N THR A 52 1.74 6.16 -4.72
CA THR A 52 2.09 7.57 -4.95
C THR A 52 1.01 8.46 -4.33
N TYR A 53 1.39 9.35 -3.42
CA TYR A 53 0.43 10.20 -2.72
C TYR A 53 -0.20 11.24 -3.65
N ASP A 54 -1.54 11.35 -3.57
CA ASP A 54 -2.30 12.42 -4.22
C ASP A 54 -2.88 13.36 -3.15
N ALA A 55 -2.29 14.55 -3.05
CA ALA A 55 -2.68 15.58 -2.10
C ALA A 55 -4.02 16.24 -2.46
N ASN A 56 -4.47 16.12 -3.71
CA ASN A 56 -5.73 16.69 -4.16
C ASN A 56 -6.93 15.87 -3.63
N LYS A 57 -7.46 16.34 -2.49
CA LYS A 57 -8.63 15.72 -1.83
C LYS A 57 -9.87 15.61 -2.73
N ALA A 58 -10.00 16.44 -3.77
CA ALA A 58 -11.12 16.38 -4.69
C ALA A 58 -11.12 15.08 -5.52
N ASN A 59 -9.97 14.42 -5.69
CA ASN A 59 -9.86 13.16 -6.42
C ASN A 59 -10.34 11.94 -5.62
N ARG A 60 -10.40 12.05 -4.28
CA ARG A 60 -10.74 10.92 -3.39
C ARG A 60 -12.18 10.43 -3.57
N GLY A 61 -13.14 11.37 -3.67
CA GLY A 61 -14.56 11.05 -3.88
C GLY A 61 -14.80 10.29 -5.20
N PRO A 62 -14.35 10.83 -6.35
CA PRO A 62 -14.39 10.14 -7.64
C PRO A 62 -13.71 8.77 -7.62
N ARG A 63 -12.55 8.62 -6.96
CA ARG A 63 -11.88 7.31 -6.82
C ARG A 63 -12.73 6.31 -6.04
N ARG A 64 -13.32 6.71 -4.91
CA ARG A 64 -14.28 5.88 -4.15
C ARG A 64 -15.52 5.47 -4.94
N THR A 65 -15.96 6.31 -5.86
CA THR A 65 -17.04 5.96 -6.80
C THR A 65 -16.57 4.96 -7.85
N ALA A 66 -15.37 5.17 -8.38
CA ALA A 66 -14.80 4.36 -9.46
C ALA A 66 -14.39 2.96 -9.00
N SER A 67 -13.88 2.82 -7.78
CA SER A 67 -13.60 1.55 -7.11
C SER A 67 -14.89 0.75 -6.83
N GLY A 68 -15.96 1.46 -6.48
CA GLY A 68 -17.25 0.91 -6.11
C GLY A 68 -17.65 1.11 -4.64
N CYS A 69 -16.78 1.61 -3.74
CA CYS A 69 -17.17 1.76 -2.32
C CYS A 69 -18.38 2.67 -2.10
N ASN A 70 -18.54 3.75 -2.89
CA ASN A 70 -19.72 4.63 -2.77
C ASN A 70 -21.04 3.95 -3.20
N ARG A 71 -20.99 2.73 -3.76
CA ARG A 71 -22.16 1.89 -4.02
C ARG A 71 -22.58 1.04 -2.81
N THR A 72 -21.96 1.27 -1.65
CA THR A 72 -22.29 0.67 -0.35
C THR A 72 -22.28 -0.87 -0.30
N PRO A 73 -21.26 -1.55 -0.85
CA PRO A 73 -21.21 -3.02 -0.90
C PRO A 73 -21.36 -3.66 0.49
N CYS A 74 -20.84 -3.02 1.53
CA CYS A 74 -20.89 -3.49 2.91
C CYS A 74 -22.25 -3.33 3.59
N THR A 75 -23.27 -2.89 2.85
CA THR A 75 -24.65 -2.83 3.32
C THR A 75 -25.59 -3.60 2.38
N ASN A 76 -25.36 -3.55 1.07
CA ASN A 76 -26.31 -4.05 0.06
C ASN A 76 -25.87 -5.32 -0.68
N THR A 77 -24.76 -5.94 -0.26
CA THR A 77 -24.30 -7.24 -0.78
C THR A 77 -24.06 -8.23 0.34
N ASN A 78 -23.70 -9.46 -0.02
CA ASN A 78 -23.27 -10.50 0.92
C ASN A 78 -21.88 -10.25 1.52
N TYR A 79 -21.10 -9.28 1.05
CA TYR A 79 -19.81 -8.94 1.65
C TYR A 79 -19.96 -8.27 3.03
N ASN A 80 -21.16 -7.78 3.36
CA ASN A 80 -21.48 -7.18 4.67
C ASN A 80 -21.24 -8.11 5.87
N GLN A 81 -21.13 -9.42 5.65
CA GLN A 81 -20.80 -10.38 6.71
C GLN A 81 -19.40 -10.16 7.32
N TRP A 82 -18.51 -9.47 6.60
CA TRP A 82 -17.15 -9.18 7.03
C TRP A 82 -17.00 -7.82 7.73
N GLY A 83 -18.00 -6.95 7.60
CA GLY A 83 -17.94 -5.60 8.13
C GLY A 83 -18.97 -4.67 7.53
N ASN A 84 -19.07 -3.48 8.11
CA ASN A 84 -20.03 -2.43 7.74
C ASN A 84 -19.39 -1.27 6.98
N SER A 85 -18.06 -1.22 6.89
CA SER A 85 -17.30 -0.16 6.23
C SER A 85 -16.51 -0.72 5.06
N CYS A 86 -16.43 0.05 3.98
CA CYS A 86 -15.78 -0.36 2.74
C CYS A 86 -14.33 0.14 2.71
N ASP A 87 -13.38 -0.78 2.77
CA ASP A 87 -11.96 -0.53 2.61
C ASP A 87 -11.54 -0.67 1.13
N GLU A 88 -10.48 0.03 0.73
CA GLU A 88 -9.97 0.11 -0.63
C GLU A 88 -8.44 0.07 -0.68
N TYR A 89 -7.89 -0.91 -1.40
CA TYR A 89 -6.47 -0.94 -1.74
C TYR A 89 -6.25 -1.08 -3.25
N PRO A 90 -5.52 -0.16 -3.91
CA PRO A 90 -4.86 1.03 -3.36
C PRO A 90 -5.83 2.10 -2.87
N PHE A 91 -5.38 2.91 -1.91
CA PHE A 91 -6.20 3.92 -1.23
C PHE A 91 -6.69 5.00 -2.21
N ALA A 92 -7.92 5.50 -2.03
CA ALA A 92 -8.43 6.65 -2.81
C ALA A 92 -7.58 7.94 -2.66
N SER A 93 -6.69 7.99 -1.67
CA SER A 93 -5.74 9.09 -1.44
C SER A 93 -4.42 8.94 -2.21
N THR A 94 -4.31 7.94 -3.09
CA THR A 94 -3.14 7.66 -3.93
C THR A 94 -3.49 7.75 -5.41
N HIS A 95 -2.50 7.93 -6.27
CA HIS A 95 -2.72 7.98 -7.73
C HIS A 95 -3.19 6.64 -8.30
N GLU A 96 -2.80 5.53 -7.69
CA GLU A 96 -3.14 4.16 -8.05
C GLU A 96 -4.57 3.77 -7.60
N GLY A 97 -5.17 4.54 -6.69
CA GLY A 97 -6.50 4.27 -6.16
C GLY A 97 -7.63 4.50 -7.16
N GLY A 98 -8.80 3.91 -6.87
CA GLY A 98 -10.01 4.07 -7.67
C GLY A 98 -10.38 2.82 -8.47
N ALA A 99 -10.62 2.97 -9.77
CA ALA A 99 -11.11 1.86 -10.60
C ALA A 99 -10.16 0.65 -10.55
N GLY A 100 -10.70 -0.52 -10.22
CA GLY A 100 -9.94 -1.76 -10.13
C GLY A 100 -9.30 -2.02 -8.76
N ALA A 101 -9.42 -1.10 -7.79
CA ALA A 101 -9.02 -1.34 -6.41
C ALA A 101 -9.69 -2.60 -5.84
N ILE A 102 -8.96 -3.28 -4.96
CA ILE A 102 -9.45 -4.42 -4.19
C ILE A 102 -10.15 -3.87 -2.96
N LEU A 103 -11.39 -4.31 -2.80
CA LEU A 103 -12.29 -3.91 -1.75
C LEU A 103 -12.41 -5.02 -0.72
N ARG A 104 -12.56 -4.64 0.54
CA ARG A 104 -12.97 -5.52 1.62
C ARG A 104 -13.98 -4.79 2.49
N CYS A 105 -14.98 -5.52 2.99
CA CYS A 105 -15.81 -5.00 4.06
C CYS A 105 -15.13 -5.28 5.40
N VAL A 106 -14.92 -4.23 6.17
CA VAL A 106 -14.22 -4.24 7.47
C VAL A 106 -15.09 -3.58 8.52
N VAL A 107 -14.77 -3.77 9.79
CA VAL A 107 -15.40 -3.01 10.87
C VAL A 107 -14.98 -1.55 10.72
N ASP A 108 -15.92 -0.62 10.93
CA ASP A 108 -15.69 0.82 10.81
C ASP A 108 -14.47 1.34 11.58
N THR A 109 -14.24 0.83 12.80
CA THR A 109 -13.07 1.16 13.61
C THR A 109 -11.74 0.88 12.92
N ASP A 110 -11.68 -0.13 12.04
CA ASP A 110 -10.46 -0.47 11.30
C ASP A 110 -10.12 0.61 10.27
N ASN A 111 -11.12 1.05 9.51
CA ASN A 111 -11.00 2.13 8.53
C ASN A 111 -10.68 3.47 9.20
N ASP A 112 -11.27 3.75 10.37
CA ASP A 112 -11.00 4.97 11.12
C ASP A 112 -9.54 5.00 11.62
N SER A 113 -9.02 3.87 12.11
CA SER A 113 -7.64 3.75 12.56
C SER A 113 -6.65 3.92 11.41
N GLU A 114 -6.85 3.19 10.30
CA GLU A 114 -6.04 3.33 9.09
C GLU A 114 -6.04 4.78 8.59
N GLY A 115 -7.22 5.37 8.44
CA GLY A 115 -7.37 6.74 7.95
C GLY A 115 -6.66 7.77 8.83
N GLY A 116 -6.66 7.55 10.15
CA GLY A 116 -5.89 8.37 11.10
C GLY A 116 -4.38 8.24 10.92
N GLN A 117 -3.87 7.02 10.76
CA GLN A 117 -2.44 6.74 10.54
C GLN A 117 -1.96 7.35 9.21
N LEU A 118 -2.67 7.08 8.11
CA LEU A 118 -2.38 7.67 6.80
C LEU A 118 -2.47 9.20 6.83
N GLY A 119 -3.48 9.75 7.50
CA GLY A 119 -3.64 11.19 7.65
C GLY A 119 -2.48 11.86 8.38
N ASN A 120 -1.84 11.17 9.31
CA ASN A 120 -0.63 11.65 9.98
C ASN A 120 0.61 11.51 9.11
N PHE A 121 0.74 10.39 8.39
CA PHE A 121 1.83 10.17 7.44
C PHE A 121 1.83 11.19 6.29
N TYR A 122 0.66 11.47 5.70
CA TYR A 122 0.51 12.45 4.61
C TYR A 122 0.87 13.89 4.99
N LYS A 123 1.01 14.21 6.28
CA LYS A 123 1.55 15.52 6.71
C LYS A 123 3.08 15.61 6.54
N LYS A 124 3.74 14.49 6.22
CA LYS A 124 5.20 14.36 6.11
C LYS A 124 5.71 14.25 4.68
N ILE A 125 4.81 14.07 3.72
CA ILE A 125 5.13 13.90 2.30
C ILE A 125 4.36 14.89 1.45
N ASN A 126 4.82 15.10 0.22
CA ASN A 126 4.25 16.00 -0.77
C ASN A 126 3.44 15.21 -1.82
N ASP A 127 2.62 15.95 -2.56
CA ASP A 127 1.96 15.41 -3.75
C ASP A 127 2.99 14.79 -4.72
N GLY A 128 2.69 13.59 -5.23
CA GLY A 128 3.58 12.86 -6.12
C GLY A 128 4.71 12.09 -5.44
N ASP A 129 4.92 12.23 -4.13
CA ASP A 129 5.90 11.41 -3.41
C ASP A 129 5.46 9.95 -3.43
N GLN A 130 6.39 9.07 -3.79
CA GLN A 130 6.21 7.63 -3.70
C GLN A 130 6.56 7.14 -2.30
N PHE A 131 5.81 6.16 -1.82
CA PHE A 131 6.07 5.55 -0.54
C PHE A 131 5.87 4.03 -0.53
N ASP A 132 6.76 3.36 0.19
CA ASP A 132 6.63 1.95 0.53
C ASP A 132 5.86 1.79 1.85
N ILE A 133 5.13 0.67 1.95
CA ILE A 133 4.31 0.35 3.11
C ILE A 133 4.90 -0.83 3.86
N PHE A 134 5.14 -0.62 5.14
CA PHE A 134 5.48 -1.64 6.12
C PHE A 134 4.27 -1.87 7.00
N VAL A 135 3.91 -3.13 7.27
CA VAL A 135 2.86 -3.46 8.24
C VAL A 135 3.48 -4.06 9.50
N VAL A 136 2.94 -3.70 10.66
CA VAL A 136 3.33 -4.23 11.98
C VAL A 136 2.10 -4.72 12.73
N ASN A 137 2.31 -5.55 13.76
CA ASN A 137 1.23 -6.12 14.58
C ASN A 137 0.14 -6.80 13.73
N TYR A 138 0.52 -7.39 12.60
CA TYR A 138 -0.38 -7.99 11.61
C TYR A 138 -0.82 -9.42 11.95
N GLY A 139 -0.50 -9.91 13.15
CA GLY A 139 -0.89 -11.25 13.57
C GLY A 139 -2.42 -11.40 13.56
N GLY A 140 -2.93 -12.37 12.80
CA GLY A 140 -4.36 -12.56 12.56
C GLY A 140 -4.87 -11.95 11.25
N ALA A 141 -4.06 -11.15 10.55
CA ALA A 141 -4.31 -10.79 9.16
C ALA A 141 -3.83 -11.96 8.29
N THR A 142 -4.73 -12.90 8.01
CA THR A 142 -4.49 -14.14 7.27
C THR A 142 -3.60 -13.97 6.04
N PHE A 143 -3.80 -12.93 5.25
CA PHE A 143 -3.06 -12.70 4.01
C PHE A 143 -1.69 -12.06 4.24
N CYS A 144 -1.45 -11.42 5.39
CA CYS A 144 -0.11 -11.01 5.79
C CYS A 144 0.68 -12.20 6.35
N ASP A 145 0.05 -13.00 7.23
CA ASP A 145 0.66 -14.18 7.87
C ASP A 145 0.87 -15.35 6.90
N THR A 146 -0.08 -15.54 5.99
CA THR A 146 -0.07 -16.59 4.96
C THR A 146 -0.26 -15.98 3.58
N PRO A 147 0.80 -15.40 2.99
CA PRO A 147 0.76 -14.74 1.67
C PRO A 147 0.19 -15.59 0.52
N THR A 148 0.15 -16.91 0.69
CA THR A 148 -0.36 -17.85 -0.31
C THR A 148 -1.80 -18.28 -0.10
N ALA A 149 -2.48 -17.76 0.93
CA ALA A 149 -3.86 -18.13 1.23
C ALA A 149 -4.80 -17.65 0.11
N ASN A 150 -5.70 -18.55 -0.30
CA ASN A 150 -6.76 -18.18 -1.24
C ASN A 150 -7.72 -17.18 -0.59
N ASN A 151 -8.35 -16.36 -1.43
CA ASN A 151 -9.46 -15.50 -1.01
C ASN A 151 -10.50 -16.29 -0.21
N ASP A 152 -10.81 -15.85 0.99
CA ASP A 152 -11.81 -16.44 1.89
C ASP A 152 -13.25 -16.01 1.52
N GLY A 153 -13.39 -15.22 0.44
CA GLY A 153 -14.63 -14.62 -0.03
C GLY A 153 -14.84 -13.19 0.45
N SER A 154 -13.86 -12.57 1.11
CA SER A 154 -13.97 -11.22 1.65
C SER A 154 -13.34 -10.13 0.78
N GLU A 155 -12.37 -10.45 -0.09
CA GLU A 155 -11.82 -9.50 -1.05
C GLU A 155 -12.56 -9.54 -2.39
N PHE A 156 -13.00 -8.38 -2.86
CA PHE A 156 -13.81 -8.25 -4.06
C PHE A 156 -13.46 -6.97 -4.81
N ARG A 157 -14.06 -6.77 -5.99
CA ARG A 157 -13.92 -5.54 -6.76
C ARG A 157 -15.10 -5.33 -7.69
N LEU A 158 -15.26 -4.10 -8.15
CA LEU A 158 -16.26 -3.75 -9.15
C LEU A 158 -15.77 -4.11 -10.56
N VAL A 159 -16.52 -4.96 -11.26
CA VAL A 159 -16.25 -5.37 -12.66
C VAL A 159 -17.53 -5.21 -13.46
N ASN A 160 -17.50 -4.39 -14.51
CA ASN A 160 -18.65 -4.13 -15.39
C ASN A 160 -19.95 -3.80 -14.64
N GLY A 161 -19.83 -3.06 -13.54
CA GLY A 161 -20.97 -2.62 -12.73
C GLY A 161 -21.46 -3.62 -11.68
N ALA A 162 -20.89 -4.82 -11.60
CA ALA A 162 -21.21 -5.82 -10.58
C ALA A 162 -20.01 -6.10 -9.69
N PHE A 163 -20.25 -6.34 -8.39
CA PHE A 163 -19.21 -6.80 -7.48
C PHE A 163 -18.93 -8.28 -7.69
N GLN A 164 -17.64 -8.62 -7.72
CA GLN A 164 -17.16 -9.99 -7.91
C GLN A 164 -15.97 -10.22 -7.00
N ASN A 165 -15.82 -11.44 -6.48
CA ASN A 165 -14.64 -11.82 -5.71
C ASN A 165 -13.38 -11.48 -6.52
N ALA A 166 -12.37 -10.96 -5.84
CA ALA A 166 -11.12 -10.56 -6.46
C ALA A 166 -10.39 -11.82 -6.96
N LYS A 167 -10.42 -12.02 -8.28
CA LYS A 167 -9.88 -13.19 -8.99
C LYS A 167 -8.86 -12.76 -10.04
N LEU A 168 -7.79 -13.52 -10.31
CA LEU A 168 -6.89 -13.22 -11.44
C LEU A 168 -7.54 -13.65 -12.77
N ARG A 169 -7.48 -12.79 -13.79
CA ARG A 169 -7.86 -13.17 -15.15
C ARG A 169 -6.67 -13.88 -15.81
N ARG A 170 -6.78 -15.17 -16.13
CA ARG A 170 -5.78 -15.92 -16.90
C ARG A 170 -6.48 -16.62 -18.08
N ASN A 171 -5.97 -16.41 -19.29
CA ASN A 171 -6.55 -16.91 -20.54
C ASN A 171 -8.04 -16.50 -20.72
N MET A 172 -8.93 -17.47 -21.00
CA MET A 172 -10.36 -17.26 -21.30
C MET A 172 -11.29 -17.44 -20.09
N GLY A 173 -10.78 -17.43 -18.85
CA GLY A 173 -11.59 -17.66 -17.63
C GLY A 173 -11.20 -16.80 -16.43
N PHE A 174 -12.05 -16.86 -15.39
CA PHE A 174 -11.76 -16.31 -14.06
C PHE A 174 -11.26 -17.46 -13.18
N MET A 175 -10.02 -17.38 -12.71
CA MET A 175 -9.50 -18.27 -11.67
C MET A 175 -9.33 -17.46 -10.40
N ASP A 176 -9.42 -18.10 -9.24
CA ASP A 176 -9.07 -17.45 -7.98
C ASP A 176 -7.71 -16.77 -8.13
N ALA A 177 -7.54 -15.60 -7.49
CA ALA A 177 -6.26 -14.94 -7.56
C ALA A 177 -5.24 -15.92 -6.96
N VAL A 178 -4.37 -16.47 -7.82
CA VAL A 178 -3.26 -17.30 -7.39
C VAL A 178 -2.14 -16.33 -7.01
N PRO A 179 -1.42 -16.56 -5.90
CA PRO A 179 -0.26 -15.75 -5.51
C PRO A 179 0.67 -15.55 -6.70
N ARG A 180 1.39 -14.42 -6.75
CA ARG A 180 2.41 -14.21 -7.80
C ARG A 180 3.28 -15.47 -7.89
N ILE A 181 3.29 -16.12 -9.06
CA ILE A 181 4.01 -17.37 -9.35
C ILE A 181 5.52 -17.24 -9.10
N SER A 182 6.04 -16.03 -8.83
CA SER A 182 7.45 -15.83 -8.50
C SER A 182 7.87 -16.42 -7.16
N GLY A 183 6.95 -16.82 -6.27
CA GLY A 183 7.31 -17.31 -4.94
C GLY A 183 8.03 -16.26 -4.08
N LYS A 184 7.97 -14.98 -4.47
CA LYS A 184 8.52 -13.87 -3.68
C LYS A 184 7.63 -13.68 -2.47
N LYS A 185 8.21 -13.93 -1.29
CA LYS A 185 7.60 -13.59 -0.02
C LYS A 185 7.77 -12.09 0.22
N PHE A 186 6.91 -11.53 1.05
CA PHE A 186 7.24 -10.24 1.66
C PHE A 186 8.57 -10.35 2.39
N ARG A 187 9.36 -9.28 2.29
CA ARG A 187 10.59 -9.14 3.06
C ARG A 187 10.25 -8.64 4.45
N GLU A 188 11.00 -9.09 5.42
CA GLU A 188 10.76 -8.74 6.81
C GLU A 188 11.97 -8.04 7.42
N PHE A 189 11.68 -7.10 8.30
CA PHE A 189 12.66 -6.23 8.93
C PHE A 189 12.40 -6.11 10.43
N GLU A 190 13.39 -5.60 11.14
CA GLU A 190 13.26 -5.19 12.54
C GLU A 190 13.64 -3.71 12.71
N ASP A 191 12.85 -2.97 13.49
CA ASP A 191 13.14 -1.57 13.84
C ASP A 191 14.12 -1.47 15.03
N GLU A 192 14.52 -0.25 15.36
CA GLU A 192 15.39 0.08 16.50
C GLU A 192 14.83 -0.31 17.88
N ASN A 193 13.53 -0.63 17.97
CA ASN A 193 12.86 -1.07 19.19
C ASN A 193 12.64 -2.59 19.22
N GLY A 194 13.12 -3.34 18.23
CA GLY A 194 12.89 -4.78 18.10
C GLY A 194 11.52 -5.14 17.52
N GLY A 195 10.77 -4.17 16.99
CA GLY A 195 9.48 -4.38 16.32
C GLY A 195 9.66 -5.03 14.96
N ARG A 196 8.82 -6.02 14.63
CA ARG A 196 8.84 -6.74 13.34
C ARG A 196 7.99 -6.02 12.30
N LEU A 197 8.58 -5.70 11.15
CA LEU A 197 7.94 -5.01 10.04
C LEU A 197 7.90 -5.91 8.81
N LEU A 198 6.77 -5.94 8.12
CA LEU A 198 6.58 -6.69 6.88
C LEU A 198 6.44 -5.69 5.72
N LEU A 199 7.38 -5.70 4.78
CA LEU A 199 7.35 -4.82 3.62
C LEU A 199 6.37 -5.35 2.57
N LEU A 200 5.35 -4.55 2.22
CA LEU A 200 4.39 -4.92 1.19
C LEU A 200 5.00 -4.90 -0.22
N ASN A 201 6.04 -4.10 -0.47
CA ASN A 201 6.71 -4.07 -1.78
C ASN A 201 7.58 -5.32 -2.04
N GLN A 202 6.97 -6.37 -2.59
CA GLN A 202 7.66 -7.62 -2.97
C GLN A 202 8.70 -7.46 -4.09
N ASP A 203 8.65 -6.37 -4.86
CA ASP A 203 9.59 -6.13 -5.95
C ASP A 203 10.77 -5.25 -5.53
N ALA A 204 10.78 -4.74 -4.30
CA ALA A 204 11.89 -3.97 -3.78
C ALA A 204 13.16 -4.84 -3.72
N THR A 205 14.16 -4.41 -4.47
CA THR A 205 15.52 -4.99 -4.46
C THR A 205 16.51 -4.15 -3.67
N ILE A 206 16.08 -2.98 -3.21
CA ILE A 206 16.87 -2.06 -2.39
C ILE A 206 17.01 -2.58 -0.96
N ASP A 207 18.11 -2.20 -0.31
CA ASP A 207 18.28 -2.40 1.13
C ASP A 207 17.56 -1.27 1.88
N PHE A 208 16.80 -1.64 2.92
CA PHE A 208 16.08 -0.69 3.78
C PHE A 208 16.77 -0.52 5.15
N VAL A 209 17.89 -1.20 5.41
CA VAL A 209 18.63 -1.02 6.65
C VAL A 209 19.17 0.40 6.74
N ASN A 210 18.95 1.05 7.89
CA ASN A 210 19.15 2.47 8.19
C ASN A 210 18.16 3.44 7.54
N THR A 211 17.14 2.97 6.82
CA THR A 211 16.04 3.82 6.34
C THR A 211 15.11 4.18 7.50
N GLN A 212 14.57 5.41 7.46
CA GLN A 212 13.58 5.85 8.42
C GLN A 212 12.16 5.54 7.94
N VAL A 213 11.35 4.94 8.81
CA VAL A 213 9.93 4.67 8.59
C VAL A 213 9.08 5.52 9.53
N PHE A 214 8.01 6.13 9.02
CA PHE A 214 7.10 6.91 9.84
C PHE A 214 6.05 6.02 10.51
N SER A 215 5.98 6.07 11.82
CA SER A 215 5.10 5.26 12.68
C SER A 215 4.42 6.14 13.72
N ASN A 216 3.09 6.22 13.74
CA ASN A 216 2.33 6.85 14.83
C ASN A 216 2.84 8.25 15.30
N GLY A 217 3.32 9.07 14.36
CA GLY A 217 3.81 10.42 14.66
C GLY A 217 5.32 10.54 14.89
N THR A 218 6.04 9.42 14.98
CA THR A 218 7.50 9.38 15.13
C THR A 218 8.16 8.73 13.92
N MET A 219 9.46 8.97 13.74
CA MET A 219 10.28 8.18 12.83
C MET A 219 10.94 7.06 13.61
N LYS A 220 11.10 5.89 13.00
CA LYS A 220 11.90 4.78 13.51
C LYS A 220 12.93 4.37 12.46
N THR A 221 14.06 3.84 12.90
CA THR A 221 15.09 3.32 11.99
C THR A 221 14.93 1.82 11.83
N ILE A 222 14.96 1.33 10.59
CA ILE A 222 15.11 -0.10 10.32
C ILE A 222 16.56 -0.50 10.61
N THR A 223 16.77 -1.51 11.45
CA THR A 223 18.12 -1.90 11.89
C THR A 223 18.63 -3.19 11.26
N LYS A 224 17.73 -4.05 10.80
CA LYS A 224 18.09 -5.30 10.12
C LYS A 224 16.95 -5.83 9.25
N GLU A 225 17.32 -6.53 8.19
CA GLU A 225 16.46 -7.47 7.47
C GLU A 225 16.54 -8.84 8.16
N ILE A 226 15.40 -9.51 8.35
CA ILE A 226 15.32 -10.79 9.08
C ILE A 226 14.98 -11.98 8.19
N SER A 227 14.43 -11.77 6.99
CA SER A 227 14.19 -12.85 6.01
C SER A 227 13.94 -12.34 4.59
#